data_AF-A0A356U9Y9-F1
#
_entry.id   AF-A0A356U9Y9-F1
#
_cell.length_a   1.000
_cell.length_b   1.000
_cell.length_c   1.000
_cell.angle_alpha   90.00
_cell.angle_beta   90.00
_cell.angle_gamma   90.00
#
_symmetry.space_group_name_H-M   'P 1'
#
loop_
_entity.id
_entity.type
_entity.pdbx_description
1 polymer ?
#
loop_
_entity_poly.entity_id
_entity_poly.type
_entity_poly.pdbx_seq_one_letter_code
_entity_poly.pdbx_strand_id
1 'polypeptide(L)'
;MFVSNRRFYVLLLLIIILNYFDIISTIRLYRLFGTDIEANPIMKYLLIIGPEWALLFKTFCILVFTIVMIIAFRYQPRPAYKGTLITAGIFILLAGWHFFIYLST
;
A
#
# COMPACT_ATOMS: atom_id res chain seq x y z
N MET A 1 13.10 -18.86 16.67
CA MET A 1 12.39 -17.56 16.79
C MET A 1 10.90 -17.79 16.52
N PHE A 2 10.06 -17.76 17.57
CA PHE A 2 8.61 -17.80 17.42
C PHE A 2 8.13 -16.40 16.99
N VAL A 3 7.46 -16.32 15.84
CA VAL A 3 6.85 -15.05 15.41
C VAL A 3 5.59 -14.86 16.25
N SER A 4 5.52 -13.77 17.02
CA SER A 4 4.32 -13.44 17.78
C SER A 4 3.20 -13.05 16.82
N ASN A 5 2.04 -13.69 16.94
CA ASN A 5 0.82 -13.37 16.19
C ASN A 5 0.50 -11.86 16.26
N ARG A 6 0.73 -11.23 17.42
CA ARG A 6 0.52 -9.79 17.61
C ARG A 6 1.36 -8.93 16.67
N ARG A 7 2.65 -9.26 16.49
CA ARG A 7 3.56 -8.49 15.62
C ARG A 7 3.13 -8.59 14.15
N PHE A 8 2.68 -9.77 13.73
CA PHE A 8 2.17 -9.99 12.39
C PHE A 8 0.92 -9.14 12.11
N TYR A 9 -0.07 -9.17 13.02
CA TYR A 9 -1.28 -8.35 12.85
C TYR A 9 -1.01 -6.84 12.89
N VAL A 10 -0.06 -6.39 13.71
CA VAL A 10 0.36 -4.99 13.72
C VAL A 10 0.98 -4.59 12.38
N LEU A 11 1.79 -5.46 11.76
CA LEU A 11 2.35 -5.20 10.43
C LEU A 11 1.25 -5.14 9.36
N LEU A 12 0.26 -6.03 9.41
CA LEU A 12 -0.89 -5.97 8.49
C LEU A 12 -1.68 -4.67 8.67
N LEU A 13 -1.95 -4.26 9.91
CA LEU A 13 -2.61 -2.99 10.20
C LEU A 13 -1.81 -1.80 9.67
N LEU A 14 -0.49 -1.79 9.88
CA LEU A 14 0.41 -0.77 9.35
C LEU A 14 0.33 -0.70 7.82
N ILE A 15 0.36 -1.84 7.13
CA ILE A 15 0.24 -1.91 5.67
C ILE A 15 -1.10 -1.32 5.19
N ILE A 16 -2.21 -1.63 5.88
CA ILE A 16 -3.53 -1.07 5.55
C ILE A 16 -3.52 0.46 5.69
N ILE A 17 -2.97 0.98 6.79
CA ILE A 17 -2.86 2.42 7.04
C ILE A 17 -1.99 3.09 5.96
N LEU A 18 -0.83 2.52 5.65
CA LEU A 18 0.07 3.06 4.63
C LEU A 18 -0.55 3.01 3.23
N ASN A 19 -1.31 1.96 2.90
CA ASN A 19 -2.01 1.87 1.63
C ASN A 19 -3.09 2.97 1.50
N TYR A 20 -3.81 3.25 2.58
CA TYR A 20 -4.79 4.33 2.61
C TYR A 20 -4.13 5.72 2.54
N PHE A 21 -2.99 5.92 3.20
CA PHE A 21 -2.20 7.15 3.06
C PHE A 21 -1.72 7.34 1.61
N ASP A 22 -1.20 6.28 1.00
CA ASP A 22 -0.68 6.26 -0.37
C ASP A 22 -1.79 6.62 -1.39
N ILE A 23 -3.03 6.13 -1.19
CA ILE A 23 -4.14 6.46 -2.09
C ILE A 23 -4.61 7.90 -2.00
N ILE A 24 -4.72 8.43 -0.77
CA ILE A 24 -5.10 9.82 -0.55
C ILE A 24 -4.05 10.75 -1.15
N SER A 25 -2.78 10.41 -0.94
CA SER A 25 -1.65 11.18 -1.47
C SER A 25 -1.64 11.17 -3.00
N THR A 26 -1.77 10.00 -3.63
CA THR A 26 -1.90 9.87 -5.09
C THR A 26 -3.07 10.69 -5.64
N ILE A 27 -4.27 10.59 -5.06
CA ILE A 27 -5.46 11.33 -5.54
C ILE A 27 -5.26 12.84 -5.39
N ARG A 28 -4.63 13.29 -4.30
CA ARG A 28 -4.34 14.71 -4.09
C ARG A 28 -3.31 15.24 -5.08
N LEU A 29 -2.22 14.51 -5.30
CA LEU A 29 -1.21 14.86 -6.30
C LEU A 29 -1.79 14.87 -7.71
N TYR A 30 -2.65 13.90 -8.03
CA TYR A 30 -3.40 13.86 -9.29
C TYR A 30 -4.23 15.14 -9.50
N ARG A 31 -4.92 15.63 -8.46
CA ARG A 31 -5.69 16.89 -8.56
C ARG A 31 -4.81 18.14 -8.72
N LEU A 32 -3.60 18.14 -8.17
CA LEU A 32 -2.70 19.31 -8.21
C LEU A 32 -1.87 19.38 -9.49
N PHE A 33 -1.39 18.23 -9.97
CA PHE A 33 -0.38 18.15 -11.03
C PHE A 33 -0.77 17.24 -12.19
N GLY A 34 -2.00 16.70 -12.18
CA GLY A 34 -2.46 15.77 -13.20
C GLY A 34 -1.77 14.40 -13.13
N THR A 35 -1.71 13.71 -14.26
CA THR A 35 -1.28 12.30 -14.32
C THR A 35 0.23 12.10 -14.44
N ASP A 36 1.01 13.17 -14.49
CA ASP A 36 2.43 13.10 -14.89
C ASP A 36 3.37 12.78 -13.73
N ILE A 37 2.87 12.87 -12.49
CA ILE A 37 3.59 12.48 -11.27
C ILE A 37 3.42 10.99 -10.94
N GLU A 38 2.38 10.34 -11.49
CA GLU A 38 2.12 8.93 -11.21
C GLU A 38 2.98 8.04 -12.12
N ALA A 39 4.01 7.44 -11.52
CA ALA A 39 4.93 6.54 -12.21
C ALA A 39 4.33 5.14 -12.47
N ASN A 40 3.26 4.76 -11.75
CA ASN A 40 2.60 3.49 -11.97
C ASN A 40 1.64 3.57 -13.17
N PRO A 41 1.90 2.86 -14.29
CA PRO A 41 1.07 2.96 -15.49
C PRO A 41 -0.37 2.48 -15.27
N ILE A 42 -0.57 1.47 -14.40
CA ILE A 42 -1.91 0.99 -14.05
C ILE A 42 -2.66 2.06 -13.27
N MET A 43 -2.01 2.67 -12.28
CA MET A 43 -2.64 3.71 -11.46
C MET A 43 -2.95 4.96 -12.29
N LYS A 44 -2.03 5.34 -13.18
CA LYS A 44 -2.22 6.43 -14.14
C LYS A 44 -3.47 6.20 -14.99
N TYR A 45 -3.62 5.00 -15.57
CA TYR A 45 -4.80 4.64 -16.36
C TYR A 45 -6.09 4.71 -15.53
N LEU A 46 -6.09 4.17 -14.31
CA LEU A 46 -7.26 4.19 -13.44
C LEU A 46 -7.65 5.61 -13.03
N LEU A 47 -6.69 6.48 -12.72
CA LEU A 47 -6.94 7.88 -12.37
C LEU A 47 -7.54 8.68 -13.54
N ILE A 48 -7.15 8.37 -14.79
CA ILE A 48 -7.72 8.98 -16.01
C ILE A 48 -9.21 8.62 -16.15
N ILE A 49 -9.57 7.35 -15.89
CA ILE A 49 -10.97 6.92 -15.92
C ILE A 49 -11.74 7.60 -14.79
N GLY A 50 -11.19 7.58 -13.58
CA GLY A 50 -11.76 8.26 -12.41
C GLY A 50 -11.07 7.86 -11.11
N PRO A 51 -10.89 8.77 -10.14
CA PRO A 51 -10.21 8.50 -8.88
C PRO A 51 -10.87 7.40 -8.03
N GLU A 52 -12.18 7.19 -8.19
CA GLU A 52 -12.93 6.11 -7.57
C GLU A 52 -12.46 4.71 -8.02
N TRP A 53 -12.03 4.56 -9.28
CA TRP A 53 -11.51 3.29 -9.79
C TRP A 53 -10.13 2.97 -9.23
N ALA A 54 -9.28 3.98 -9.10
CA ALA A 54 -8.01 3.86 -8.39
C ALA A 54 -8.24 3.47 -6.92
N LEU A 55 -9.27 4.06 -6.29
CA LEU A 55 -9.65 3.75 -4.91
C LEU A 55 -10.09 2.30 -4.74
N LEU A 56 -11.03 1.86 -5.55
CA LEU A 56 -11.54 0.49 -5.54
C LEU A 56 -10.44 -0.53 -5.82
N PHE A 57 -9.58 -0.26 -6.81
CA PHE A 57 -8.51 -1.17 -7.19
C PHE A 57 -7.49 -1.39 -6.06
N LYS A 58 -6.90 -0.34 -5.47
CA LYS A 58 -5.96 -0.53 -4.35
C LYS A 58 -6.63 -1.17 -3.14
N THR A 59 -7.88 -0.78 -2.84
CA THR A 59 -8.64 -1.38 -1.73
C THR A 59 -8.86 -2.88 -1.95
N PHE A 60 -9.17 -3.27 -3.18
CA PHE A 60 -9.29 -4.68 -3.53
C PHE A 60 -7.94 -5.41 -3.38
N CYS A 61 -6.85 -4.84 -3.90
CA CYS A 61 -5.50 -5.42 -3.76
C CYS A 61 -5.09 -5.60 -2.29
N ILE A 62 -5.33 -4.62 -1.43
CA ILE A 62 -4.95 -4.70 -0.01
C ILE A 62 -5.79 -5.72 0.76
N LEU A 63 -7.07 -5.87 0.41
CA LEU A 63 -7.94 -6.91 0.97
C LEU A 63 -7.47 -8.30 0.57
N VAL A 64 -7.21 -8.52 -0.73
CA VAL A 64 -6.68 -9.79 -1.24
C VAL A 64 -5.36 -10.12 -0.57
N PHE A 65 -4.43 -9.16 -0.50
CA PHE A 65 -3.16 -9.34 0.20
C PHE A 65 -3.36 -9.73 1.66
N THR A 66 -4.20 -9.01 2.39
CA THR A 66 -4.46 -9.27 3.82
C THR A 66 -5.00 -10.69 4.03
N ILE A 67 -5.97 -11.11 3.23
CA ILE A 67 -6.56 -12.46 3.30
C ILE A 67 -5.49 -13.52 3.01
N VAL A 68 -4.73 -13.35 1.91
CA VAL A 68 -3.66 -14.28 1.53
C VAL A 68 -2.62 -14.39 2.63
N MET A 69 -2.20 -13.29 3.24
CA MET A 69 -1.20 -13.31 4.30
C MET A 69 -1.72 -13.94 5.59
N ILE A 70 -2.99 -13.71 5.96
CA ILE A 70 -3.61 -14.38 7.11
C ILE A 70 -3.64 -15.90 6.89
N ILE A 71 -4.02 -16.35 5.70
CA ILE A 71 -4.04 -17.77 5.33
C ILE A 71 -2.60 -18.31 5.35
N ALA A 72 -1.67 -17.65 4.67
CA ALA A 72 -0.27 -18.06 4.59
C ALA A 72 0.39 -18.13 5.98
N PHE A 73 0.04 -17.24 6.90
CA PHE A 73 0.58 -17.24 8.26
C PHE A 73 0.16 -18.49 9.06
N ARG A 74 -1.01 -19.08 8.77
CA ARG A 74 -1.46 -20.32 9.42
C ARG A 74 -0.62 -21.53 9.00
N TYR A 75 -0.23 -21.60 7.73
CA TYR A 75 0.55 -22.73 7.20
C TYR A 75 2.06 -22.52 7.32
N GLN A 76 2.52 -21.28 7.11
CA GLN A 76 3.93 -20.92 7.04
C GLN A 76 4.19 -19.54 7.69
N PRO A 77 4.22 -19.47 9.03
CA PRO A 77 4.27 -18.19 9.76
C PRO A 77 5.55 -17.39 9.53
N ARG A 78 6.71 -18.07 9.38
CA ARG A 78 8.00 -17.41 9.14
C ARG A 78 8.08 -16.69 7.79
N PRO A 79 7.83 -17.35 6.64
CA PRO A 79 7.87 -16.67 5.35
C PRO A 79 6.74 -15.65 5.22
N ALA A 80 5.54 -15.92 5.74
CA ALA A 80 4.45 -14.94 5.74
C ALA A 80 4.83 -13.66 6.50
N TYR A 81 5.44 -13.79 7.68
CA TYR A 81 5.92 -12.63 8.43
C TYR A 81 7.01 -11.85 7.67
N LYS A 82 8.00 -12.54 7.10
CA LYS A 82 9.06 -11.91 6.31
C LYS A 82 8.50 -11.17 5.10
N GLY A 83 7.58 -11.80 4.36
CA GLY A 83 6.90 -11.18 3.23
C GLY A 83 6.16 -9.93 3.65
N THR A 84 5.37 -10.00 4.72
CA THR A 84 4.64 -8.85 5.27
C THR A 84 5.60 -7.73 5.69
N LEU A 85 6.72 -8.06 6.32
CA LEU A 85 7.73 -7.08 6.74
C LEU A 85 8.36 -6.36 5.53
N ILE A 86 8.71 -7.10 4.48
CA ILE A 86 9.25 -6.53 3.24
C ILE A 86 8.21 -5.60 2.59
N THR A 87 6.96 -6.05 2.48
CA THR A 87 5.87 -5.25 1.94
C THR A 87 5.65 -3.97 2.75
N ALA A 88 5.64 -4.05 4.08
CA ALA A 88 5.55 -2.86 4.94
C ALA A 88 6.70 -1.88 4.68
N GLY A 89 7.93 -2.37 4.53
CA GLY A 89 9.08 -1.54 4.17
C GLY A 89 8.90 -0.79 2.84
N ILE A 90 8.38 -1.48 1.81
CA ILE A 90 8.07 -0.85 0.51
C ILE A 90 7.02 0.25 0.68
N PHE A 91 5.95 -0.01 1.42
CA PHE A 91 4.91 0.98 1.67
C PHE A 91 5.41 2.20 2.46
N ILE A 92 6.35 2.03 3.39
CA ILE A 92 7.00 3.14 4.10
C ILE A 92 7.82 4.00 3.12
N LEU A 93 8.58 3.37 2.21
CA LEU A 93 9.35 4.09 1.19
C LEU A 93 8.43 4.88 0.24
N LEU A 94 7.31 4.28 -0.19
CA LEU A 94 6.31 4.97 -1.01
C LEU A 94 5.66 6.14 -0.26
N ALA A 95 5.35 5.98 1.03
CA ALA A 95 4.86 7.08 1.85
C ALA A 95 5.90 8.21 1.97
N GLY A 96 7.18 7.85 2.10
CA GLY A 96 8.30 8.80 2.09
C GLY A 96 8.44 9.56 0.78
N TRP A 97 8.22 8.89 -0.36
CA TRP A 97 8.21 9.52 -1.68
C TRP A 97 7.13 10.62 -1.78
N HIS A 98 5.91 10.33 -1.32
CA HIS A 98 4.85 11.34 -1.27
C HIS A 98 5.24 12.53 -0.39
N PHE A 99 5.85 12.27 0.77
CA PHE A 99 6.32 13.32 1.68
C PHE A 99 7.38 14.21 1.04
N PHE A 100 8.31 13.63 0.28
CA PHE A 100 9.33 14.37 -0.46
C PHE A 100 8.71 15.28 -1.52
N ILE A 101 7.71 14.79 -2.28
CA ILE A 101 7.00 15.61 -3.25
C ILE A 101 6.35 16.81 -2.57
N TYR A 102 5.62 16.61 -1.47
CA TYR A 102 4.98 17.70 -0.73
C TYR A 102 5.94 18.74 -0.17
N LEU A 103 7.16 18.37 0.21
CA LEU A 103 8.19 19.31 0.66
C LEU A 103 8.83 20.09 -0.48
N SER A 104 8.86 19.51 -1.68
CA SER A 104 9.50 20.09 -2.87
C SER A 104 8.60 21.03 -3.68
N THR A 105 7.30 21.04 -3.40
CA THR A 105 6.26 21.87 -4.03
C THR A 105 5.78 22.96 -3.09
#